data_AF-A0A9W7HPU4-F1
#
_entry.id   AF-A0A9W7HPU4-F1
#
_cell.length_a   1.000
_cell.length_b   1.000
_cell.length_c   1.000
_cell.angle_alpha   90.00
_cell.angle_beta   90.00
_cell.angle_gamma   90.00
#
_symmetry.space_group_name_H-M   'P 1'
#
loop_
_entity.id
_entity.type
_entity.pdbx_description
1 polymer ?
#
loop_
_entity_poly.entity_id
_entity_poly.type
_entity_poly.pdbx_seq_one_letter_code
_entity_poly.pdbx_strand_id
1 'polypeptide(L)'
;MFSDGLSLSSAILIALFLVLLVFAFIVTRPDGSYDVPGRGYKEYRLDGYSSWLRNRIAGSKSWNKIRACLADTDVCPKLNQQQYMTVDQFFAAHLSPLQARCCKPPTICGYTFVNPTLWTNPTNPIGDPDCNLWSNDQTQLCYNCNSCRAGLLGNLRSEWRKANIILIVAVVVLICVYVIGCSALKNAETEDLFRRYKQGWVR
;
A
#
# COMPACT_ATOMS: atom_id res chain seq x y z
N MET A 1 -5.81 20.77 -37.15
CA MET A 1 -4.41 20.77 -36.65
C MET A 1 -4.29 21.09 -35.16
N PHE A 2 -4.85 22.20 -34.65
CA PHE A 2 -4.84 22.49 -33.19
C PHE A 2 -5.75 21.55 -32.38
N SER A 3 -6.93 21.19 -32.92
CA SER A 3 -7.85 20.23 -32.30
C SER A 3 -7.32 18.79 -32.29
N ASP A 4 -6.64 18.38 -33.37
CA ASP A 4 -6.07 17.03 -33.52
C ASP A 4 -4.91 16.78 -32.53
N GLY A 5 -4.08 17.80 -32.29
CA GLY A 5 -2.99 17.74 -31.30
C GLY A 5 -3.49 17.61 -29.86
N LEU A 6 -4.62 18.26 -29.53
CA LEU A 6 -5.22 18.19 -28.19
C LEU A 6 -5.85 16.81 -27.92
N SER A 7 -6.49 16.21 -28.94
CA SER A 7 -7.03 14.84 -28.88
C SER A 7 -5.92 13.80 -28.67
N LEU A 8 -4.82 13.89 -29.42
CA LEU A 8 -3.68 12.97 -29.30
C LEU A 8 -3.02 13.06 -27.93
N SER A 9 -2.85 14.27 -27.40
CA SER A 9 -2.26 14.49 -26.07
C SER A 9 -3.09 13.86 -24.94
N SER A 10 -4.42 13.96 -25.04
CA SER A 10 -5.36 13.38 -24.09
C SER A 10 -5.33 11.85 -24.12
N ALA A 11 -5.28 11.25 -25.32
CA ALA A 11 -5.15 9.81 -25.50
C ALA A 11 -3.83 9.26 -24.94
N ILE A 12 -2.71 9.97 -25.14
CA ILE A 12 -1.40 9.59 -24.58
C ILE A 12 -1.43 9.65 -23.05
N LEU A 13 -2.02 10.69 -22.45
CA LEU A 13 -2.16 10.80 -21.00
C LEU A 13 -2.96 9.63 -20.43
N ILE A 14 -4.11 9.30 -21.04
CA ILE A 14 -4.92 8.14 -20.63
C ILE A 14 -4.10 6.85 -20.70
N ALA A 15 -3.39 6.62 -21.80
CA ALA A 15 -2.54 5.43 -21.95
C ALA A 15 -1.45 5.35 -20.86
N LEU A 16 -0.77 6.47 -20.57
CA LEU A 16 0.23 6.53 -19.51
C LEU A 16 -0.37 6.20 -18.14
N PHE A 17 -1.53 6.75 -17.81
CA PHE A 17 -2.20 6.44 -16.54
C PHE A 17 -2.66 4.98 -16.46
N LEU A 18 -3.14 4.40 -17.56
CA LEU A 18 -3.49 2.98 -17.60
C LEU A 18 -2.27 2.07 -17.38
N VAL A 19 -1.12 2.39 -17.98
CA VAL A 19 0.14 1.66 -17.73
C VAL A 19 0.56 1.79 -16.27
N LEU A 20 0.47 2.99 -15.69
CA LEU A 20 0.76 3.21 -14.27
C LEU A 20 -0.17 2.41 -13.37
N LEU A 21 -1.47 2.31 -13.68
CA LEU A 21 -2.44 1.50 -12.94
C LEU A 21 -2.10 0.01 -12.99
N VAL A 22 -1.75 -0.52 -14.16
CA VAL A 22 -1.35 -1.92 -14.32
C VAL A 22 -0.09 -2.20 -13.51
N PHE A 23 0.92 -1.33 -13.59
CA PHE A 23 2.16 -1.44 -12.82
C PHE A 23 1.88 -1.39 -11.31
N ALA A 24 1.10 -0.40 -10.86
CA ALA A 24 0.73 -0.24 -9.47
C ALA A 24 0.00 -1.49 -8.96
N PHE A 25 -0.92 -2.05 -9.75
CA PHE A 25 -1.62 -3.27 -9.39
C PHE A 25 -0.67 -4.46 -9.26
N ILE A 26 0.25 -4.67 -10.21
CA ILE A 26 1.23 -5.77 -10.13
C ILE A 26 2.07 -5.66 -8.84
N VAL A 27 2.61 -4.46 -8.56
CA VAL A 27 3.45 -4.23 -7.37
C VAL A 27 2.66 -4.37 -6.08
N THR A 28 1.39 -3.98 -6.07
CA THR A 28 0.47 -3.98 -4.92
C THR A 28 -0.53 -5.14 -4.92
N ARG A 29 -0.32 -6.21 -5.69
CA ARG A 29 -1.11 -7.45 -5.58
C ARG A 29 -0.70 -8.36 -4.42
N PRO A 30 0.60 -8.69 -4.23
CA PRO A 30 1.03 -9.60 -3.17
C PRO A 30 1.13 -8.87 -1.82
N ASP A 31 0.19 -9.14 -0.90
CA ASP A 31 -0.01 -8.42 0.36
C ASP A 31 0.84 -8.93 1.52
N GLY A 32 1.47 -10.10 1.36
CA GLY A 32 2.30 -10.72 2.38
C GLY A 32 1.60 -10.95 3.71
N SER A 33 0.27 -10.81 3.76
CA SER A 33 -0.51 -11.00 4.97
C SER A 33 -0.83 -12.49 5.13
N TYR A 34 -0.83 -12.96 6.37
CA TYR A 34 -1.27 -14.29 6.71
C TYR A 34 -2.03 -14.24 8.03
N ASP A 35 -3.07 -15.06 8.10
CA ASP A 35 -3.90 -15.19 9.28
C ASP A 35 -3.21 -16.11 10.30
N VAL A 36 -3.28 -15.75 11.57
CA VAL A 36 -2.75 -16.55 12.67
C VAL A 36 -3.92 -17.07 13.50
N PRO A 37 -4.00 -18.39 13.75
CA PRO A 37 -5.07 -18.96 14.55
C PRO A 37 -5.21 -18.27 15.91
N GLY A 38 -6.45 -17.88 16.26
CA GLY A 38 -6.76 -17.23 17.53
C GLY A 38 -6.36 -15.75 17.61
N ARG A 39 -6.07 -15.08 16.49
CA ARG A 39 -5.78 -13.63 16.43
C ARG A 39 -6.80 -12.90 15.56
N GLY A 40 -7.30 -11.76 16.04
CA GLY A 40 -8.17 -10.81 15.33
C GLY A 40 -7.41 -9.83 14.43
N TYR A 41 -6.10 -10.01 14.29
CA TYR A 41 -5.23 -9.23 13.42
C TYR A 41 -4.39 -10.13 12.54
N LYS A 42 -3.97 -9.60 11.38
CA LYS A 42 -3.10 -10.29 10.44
C LYS A 42 -1.64 -10.05 10.74
N GLU A 43 -0.84 -11.06 10.46
CA GLU A 43 0.61 -10.98 10.50
C GLU A 43 1.16 -10.80 9.07
N TYR A 44 2.35 -10.21 8.93
CA TYR A 44 2.94 -9.91 7.63
C TYR A 44 4.33 -10.51 7.47
N ARG A 45 4.59 -11.12 6.32
CA ARG A 45 5.87 -11.69 5.91
C ARG A 45 6.52 -10.86 4.82
N LEU A 46 7.82 -10.62 4.94
CA LEU A 46 8.55 -9.78 4.00
C LEU A 46 8.63 -10.41 2.60
N ASP A 47 8.79 -11.73 2.54
CA ASP A 47 8.83 -12.56 1.33
C ASP A 47 7.50 -12.61 0.58
N GLY A 48 6.39 -12.34 1.25
CA GLY A 48 5.07 -12.28 0.63
C GLY A 48 4.77 -10.99 -0.14
N TYR A 49 5.73 -10.05 -0.23
CA TYR A 49 5.62 -8.83 -1.04
C TYR A 49 6.41 -8.92 -2.35
N SER A 50 6.05 -8.09 -3.33
CA SER A 50 6.74 -8.03 -4.62
C SER A 50 8.21 -7.62 -4.45
N SER A 51 9.10 -8.24 -5.22
CA SER A 51 10.55 -7.97 -5.16
C SER A 51 10.88 -6.49 -5.39
N TRP A 52 10.10 -5.82 -6.26
CA TRP A 52 10.26 -4.39 -6.50
C TRP A 52 10.00 -3.55 -5.24
N LEU A 53 8.90 -3.82 -4.53
CA LEU A 53 8.52 -3.09 -3.32
C LEU A 53 9.51 -3.33 -2.18
N ARG A 54 9.94 -4.59 -2.02
CA ARG A 54 10.97 -4.98 -1.05
C ARG A 54 12.27 -4.23 -1.32
N ASN A 55 12.78 -4.25 -2.56
CA ASN A 55 14.07 -3.63 -2.89
C ASN A 55 14.05 -2.10 -2.74
N ARG A 56 12.91 -1.46 -3.06
CA ARG A 56 12.79 0.00 -2.99
C ARG A 56 12.74 0.54 -1.55
N ILE A 57 12.09 -0.19 -0.63
CA ILE A 57 11.81 0.31 0.73
C ILE A 57 12.70 -0.38 1.78
N ALA A 58 12.85 -1.70 1.68
CA ALA A 58 13.60 -2.51 2.65
C ALA A 58 15.10 -2.60 2.36
N GLY A 59 15.62 -1.76 1.44
CA GLY A 59 17.05 -1.66 1.14
C GLY A 59 17.86 -1.11 2.33
N SER A 60 19.03 -1.72 2.59
CA SER A 60 19.83 -1.48 3.82
C SER A 60 20.25 -0.03 4.04
N LYS A 61 20.63 0.71 2.99
CA LYS A 61 21.09 2.10 3.10
C LYS A 61 19.99 3.07 3.55
N SER A 62 18.75 2.85 3.12
CA SER A 62 17.60 3.70 3.49
C SER A 62 16.98 3.27 4.82
N TRP A 63 17.08 1.98 5.16
CA TRP A 63 16.45 1.42 6.35
C TRP A 63 16.90 2.10 7.64
N ASN A 64 18.18 2.48 7.76
CA ASN A 64 18.69 3.14 8.97
C ASN A 64 17.95 4.46 9.30
N LYS A 65 17.57 5.23 8.27
CA LYS A 65 16.77 6.45 8.46
C LYS A 65 15.31 6.13 8.80
N ILE A 66 14.76 5.12 8.13
CA ILE A 66 13.38 4.69 8.34
C ILE A 66 13.18 4.14 9.75
N ARG A 67 14.09 3.29 10.25
CA ARG A 67 14.01 2.75 11.61
C ARG A 67 14.12 3.84 12.67
N ALA A 68 14.95 4.87 12.44
CA ALA A 68 15.07 5.99 13.36
C ALA A 68 13.76 6.78 13.43
N CYS A 69 13.13 7.04 12.28
CA CYS A 69 11.82 7.66 12.21
C CYS A 69 10.73 6.79 12.87
N LEU A 70 10.74 5.47 12.66
CA LEU A 70 9.78 4.56 13.30
C LEU A 70 9.95 4.53 14.82
N ALA A 71 11.19 4.53 15.32
CA ALA A 71 11.47 4.55 16.75
C ALA A 71 11.03 5.84 17.43
N ASP A 72 11.08 6.97 16.71
CA ASP A 72 10.62 8.28 17.18
C ASP A 72 9.08 8.42 17.13
N THR A 73 8.39 7.58 16.34
CA THR A 73 6.93 7.63 16.24
C THR A 73 6.22 7.00 17.43
N ASP A 74 5.10 7.60 17.85
CA ASP A 74 4.26 7.09 18.94
C ASP A 74 3.47 5.81 18.62
N VAL A 75 3.78 5.06 17.55
CA VAL A 75 2.98 3.90 17.15
C VAL A 75 3.00 2.80 18.22
N CYS A 76 4.18 2.44 18.71
CA CYS A 76 4.34 1.45 19.78
C CYS A 76 4.03 2.01 21.18
N PRO A 77 4.43 3.24 21.53
CA PRO A 77 3.99 3.89 22.76
C PRO A 77 2.46 3.95 22.90
N LYS A 78 1.73 4.34 21.84
CA LYS A 78 0.25 4.35 21.84
C LYS A 78 -0.32 2.95 22.05
N LEU A 79 0.28 1.92 21.44
CA LEU A 79 -0.16 0.55 21.64
C LEU A 79 0.02 0.10 23.10
N ASN A 80 1.10 0.52 23.76
CA ASN A 80 1.34 0.20 25.17
C ASN A 80 0.42 0.98 26.12
N GLN A 81 0.05 2.22 25.74
CA GLN A 81 -0.91 3.05 26.48
C GLN A 81 -2.35 2.56 26.36
N GLN A 82 -2.70 1.91 25.24
CA GLN A 82 -3.98 1.22 25.11
C GLN A 82 -4.01 0.08 26.14
N GLN A 83 -4.77 0.27 27.22
CA GLN A 83 -4.90 -0.69 28.31
C GLN A 83 -5.66 -1.94 27.87
N TYR A 84 -4.97 -2.85 27.18
CA TYR A 84 -5.43 -4.23 27.01
C TYR A 84 -5.18 -4.95 28.33
N MET A 85 -6.24 -5.16 29.11
CA MET A 85 -6.14 -5.76 30.46
C MET A 85 -5.90 -7.26 30.41
N THR A 86 -6.25 -7.93 29.30
CA THR A 86 -6.05 -9.37 29.13
C THR A 86 -5.41 -9.72 27.79
N VAL A 87 -4.74 -10.87 27.75
CA VAL A 87 -4.21 -11.48 26.52
C VAL A 87 -5.28 -11.63 25.45
N ASP A 88 -6.46 -12.09 25.83
CA ASP A 88 -7.56 -12.35 24.89
C ASP A 88 -8.07 -11.05 24.26
N GLN A 89 -8.14 -9.96 25.05
CA GLN A 89 -8.47 -8.63 24.52
C GLN A 89 -7.42 -8.16 23.53
N PHE A 90 -6.13 -8.33 23.84
CA PHE A 90 -5.05 -7.95 22.94
C PHE A 90 -5.05 -8.80 21.65
N PHE A 91 -5.33 -10.10 21.76
CA PHE A 91 -5.38 -10.99 20.59
C PHE A 91 -6.62 -10.77 19.74
N ALA A 92 -7.75 -10.35 20.32
CA ALA A 92 -8.94 -9.96 19.57
C ALA A 92 -8.85 -8.56 18.97
N ALA A 93 -7.91 -7.72 19.40
CA ALA A 93 -7.79 -6.35 18.96
C ALA A 93 -7.40 -6.22 17.47
N HIS A 94 -7.90 -5.18 16.81
CA HIS A 94 -7.46 -4.81 15.47
C HIS A 94 -6.17 -4.00 15.54
N LEU A 95 -5.04 -4.67 15.28
CA LEU A 95 -3.73 -4.05 15.22
C LEU A 95 -3.39 -3.60 13.80
N SER A 96 -2.77 -2.43 13.69
CA SER A 96 -2.20 -2.00 12.41
C SER A 96 -1.00 -2.88 12.01
N PRO A 97 -0.64 -2.94 10.72
CA PRO A 97 0.51 -3.71 10.26
C PRO A 97 1.82 -3.35 10.99
N LEU A 98 1.99 -2.07 11.35
CA LEU A 98 3.15 -1.61 12.12
C LEU A 98 3.08 -2.09 13.57
N GLN A 99 1.92 -1.99 14.22
CA GLN A 99 1.73 -2.46 15.60
C GLN A 99 1.97 -3.96 15.74
N ALA A 100 1.42 -4.76 14.82
CA ALA A 100 1.53 -6.22 14.85
C ALA A 100 2.92 -6.77 14.48
N ARG A 101 3.84 -5.93 14.00
CA ARG A 101 5.14 -6.35 13.44
C ARG A 101 6.36 -5.66 14.04
N CYS A 102 6.25 -4.38 14.41
CA CYS A 102 7.35 -3.62 15.00
C CYS A 102 7.29 -3.62 16.53
N CYS A 103 6.07 -3.62 17.10
CA CYS A 103 5.84 -3.47 18.54
C CYS A 103 5.67 -4.80 19.29
N LYS A 104 5.66 -5.92 18.57
CA LYS A 104 5.47 -7.27 19.11
C LYS A 104 6.40 -8.25 18.37
N PRO A 105 6.94 -9.29 19.05
CA PRO A 105 7.72 -10.32 18.38
C PRO A 105 6.86 -11.23 17.47
N PRO A 106 7.46 -11.88 16.47
CA PRO A 106 6.77 -12.86 15.63
C PRO A 106 6.15 -13.98 16.46
N THR A 107 4.93 -14.42 16.12
CA THR A 107 4.25 -15.47 16.90
C THR A 107 4.97 -16.81 16.84
N ILE A 108 5.71 -17.10 15.75
CA ILE A 108 6.51 -18.31 15.60
C ILE A 108 7.63 -18.46 16.63
N CYS A 109 8.09 -17.35 17.22
CA CYS A 109 9.11 -17.35 18.26
C CYS A 109 8.59 -17.90 19.61
N GLY A 110 7.28 -17.89 19.81
CA GLY A 110 6.63 -18.44 20.99
C GLY A 110 7.02 -17.75 22.30
N TYR A 111 7.13 -16.43 22.29
CA TYR A 111 7.31 -15.62 23.49
C TYR A 111 6.04 -15.61 24.37
N THR A 112 6.20 -15.54 25.69
CA THR A 112 5.11 -15.35 26.65
C THR A 112 4.72 -13.87 26.73
N PHE A 113 3.40 -13.60 26.64
CA PHE A 113 2.85 -12.25 26.74
C PHE A 113 2.92 -11.77 28.20
N VAL A 114 3.42 -10.54 28.39
CA VAL A 114 3.34 -9.83 29.67
C VAL A 114 2.49 -8.57 29.50
N ASN A 115 2.91 -7.69 28.59
CA ASN A 115 2.19 -6.47 28.18
C ASN A 115 2.28 -6.32 26.65
N PRO A 116 1.52 -5.40 26.01
CA PRO A 116 1.51 -5.25 24.54
C PRO A 116 2.90 -5.16 23.89
N THR A 117 3.84 -4.46 24.53
CA THR A 117 5.23 -4.31 24.06
C THR A 117 6.27 -5.05 24.90
N LEU A 118 5.85 -5.89 25.85
CA LEU A 118 6.77 -6.63 26.74
C LEU A 118 6.49 -8.14 26.65
N TRP A 119 7.53 -8.87 26.25
CA TRP A 119 7.45 -10.30 25.96
C TRP A 119 8.69 -11.02 26.50
N THR A 120 8.50 -12.17 27.13
CA THR A 120 9.59 -12.91 27.81
C THR A 120 9.71 -14.34 27.28
N ASN A 121 10.89 -14.96 27.45
CA ASN A 121 11.16 -16.38 27.23
C ASN A 121 10.61 -16.98 25.91
N PRO A 122 11.35 -16.88 24.79
CA PRO A 122 10.95 -17.55 23.56
C PRO A 122 11.03 -19.07 23.72
N THR A 123 9.94 -19.77 23.41
CA THR A 123 9.91 -21.24 23.33
C THR A 123 10.53 -21.77 22.03
N ASN A 124 10.64 -20.92 20.99
CA ASN A 124 11.22 -21.28 19.70
C ASN A 124 12.12 -20.15 19.14
N PRO A 125 13.31 -19.90 19.74
CA PRO A 125 14.21 -18.82 19.32
C PRO A 125 14.85 -19.01 17.94
N ILE A 126 14.76 -20.22 17.36
CA ILE A 126 15.32 -20.56 16.05
C ILE A 126 14.25 -20.50 14.94
N GLY A 127 12.97 -20.32 15.31
CA GLY A 127 11.85 -20.33 14.37
C GLY A 127 11.87 -19.20 13.33
N ASP A 128 12.50 -18.07 13.65
CA ASP A 128 12.70 -16.95 12.74
C ASP A 128 13.97 -16.17 13.14
N PRO A 129 14.77 -15.66 12.18
CA PRO A 129 15.93 -14.82 12.50
C PRO A 129 15.56 -13.59 13.35
N ASP A 130 14.34 -13.07 13.23
CA ASP A 130 13.85 -11.93 14.00
C ASP A 130 13.64 -12.26 15.48
N CYS A 131 13.51 -13.54 15.86
CA CYS A 131 13.31 -13.94 17.25
C CYS A 131 14.46 -13.50 18.16
N ASN A 132 15.69 -13.49 17.63
CA ASN A 132 16.89 -13.08 18.35
C ASN A 132 17.17 -11.57 18.24
N LEU A 133 16.47 -10.88 17.33
CA LEU A 133 16.59 -9.43 17.13
C LEU A 133 15.58 -8.64 17.97
N TRP A 134 14.55 -9.31 18.49
CA TRP A 134 13.57 -8.69 19.38
C TRP A 134 14.22 -8.16 20.67
N SER A 135 13.87 -6.94 21.06
CA SER A 135 14.25 -6.32 22.34
C SER A 135 13.02 -5.79 23.08
N ASN A 136 13.05 -5.86 24.41
CA ASN A 136 12.01 -5.26 25.27
C ASN A 136 12.25 -3.77 25.57
N ASP A 137 13.39 -3.23 25.12
CA ASP A 137 13.67 -1.79 25.17
C ASP A 137 12.72 -1.06 24.22
N GLN A 138 11.95 -0.10 24.75
CA GLN A 138 10.94 0.67 23.99
C GLN A 138 11.56 1.50 22.85
N THR A 139 12.86 1.80 22.92
CA THR A 139 13.58 2.54 21.86
C THR A 139 14.08 1.63 20.73
N GLN A 140 14.19 0.32 20.97
CA GLN A 140 14.73 -0.64 20.00
C GLN A 140 13.65 -1.58 19.42
N LEU A 141 12.81 -2.14 20.28
CA LEU A 141 11.75 -3.11 19.95
C LEU A 141 12.19 -4.07 18.82
N CYS A 142 11.33 -4.28 17.81
CA CYS A 142 11.71 -5.01 16.59
C CYS A 142 12.01 -4.06 15.41
N TYR A 143 12.45 -2.81 15.64
CA TYR A 143 12.66 -1.86 14.54
C TYR A 143 13.76 -2.27 13.55
N ASN A 144 14.63 -3.21 13.92
CA ASN A 144 15.65 -3.77 13.03
C ASN A 144 15.24 -5.10 12.36
N CYS A 145 14.08 -5.65 12.70
CA CYS A 145 13.60 -6.94 12.22
C CYS A 145 13.05 -6.88 10.79
N ASN A 146 13.09 -8.00 10.08
CA ASN A 146 12.41 -8.15 8.79
C ASN A 146 10.89 -8.09 8.93
N SER A 147 10.36 -8.52 10.08
CA SER A 147 8.96 -8.41 10.46
C SER A 147 8.52 -6.96 10.47
N CYS A 148 9.29 -6.06 11.10
CA CYS A 148 8.96 -4.62 11.09
C CYS A 148 9.02 -4.02 9.68
N ARG A 149 9.98 -4.44 8.84
CA ARG A 149 9.99 -4.08 7.40
C ARG A 149 8.72 -4.53 6.70
N ALA A 150 8.25 -5.76 6.96
CA ALA A 150 7.01 -6.28 6.41
C ALA A 150 5.78 -5.50 6.91
N GLY A 151 5.77 -5.07 8.18
CA GLY A 151 4.74 -4.20 8.73
C GLY A 151 4.70 -2.83 8.07
N LEU A 152 5.87 -2.22 7.83
CA LEU A 152 5.96 -0.97 7.10
C LEU A 152 5.44 -1.11 5.67
N LEU A 153 5.83 -2.18 4.97
CA LEU A 153 5.34 -2.46 3.63
C LEU A 153 3.82 -2.62 3.60
N GLY A 154 3.25 -3.30 4.60
CA GLY A 154 1.80 -3.46 4.72
C GLY A 154 1.09 -2.13 4.93
N ASN A 155 1.64 -1.28 5.79
CA ASN A 155 1.11 0.06 6.03
C ASN A 155 1.19 0.94 4.78
N LEU A 156 2.36 0.99 4.12
CA LEU A 156 2.54 1.76 2.88
C LEU A 156 1.63 1.27 1.75
N ARG A 157 1.51 -0.05 1.59
CA ARG A 157 0.62 -0.66 0.61
C ARG A 157 -0.83 -0.27 0.82
N SER A 158 -1.30 -0.21 2.06
CA SER A 158 -2.66 0.26 2.39
C SER A 158 -2.88 1.68 1.88
N GLU A 159 -1.94 2.58 2.16
CA GLU A 159 -2.00 3.97 1.67
C GLU A 159 -1.89 4.06 0.15
N TRP A 160 -1.03 3.26 -0.47
CA TRP A 160 -0.89 3.19 -1.93
C TRP A 160 -2.16 2.69 -2.60
N ARG A 161 -2.88 1.76 -1.96
CA ARG A 161 -4.17 1.28 -2.48
C ARG A 161 -5.21 2.39 -2.47
N LYS A 162 -5.26 3.23 -1.43
CA LYS A 162 -6.14 4.41 -1.38
C LYS A 162 -5.81 5.39 -2.50
N ALA A 163 -4.53 5.70 -2.70
CA ALA A 163 -4.09 6.56 -3.79
C ALA A 163 -4.41 5.96 -5.17
N ASN A 164 -4.25 4.64 -5.33
CA ASN A 164 -4.59 3.93 -6.57
C ASN A 164 -6.09 3.98 -6.88
N ILE A 165 -6.96 3.92 -5.86
CA ILE A 165 -8.40 4.10 -6.03
C ILE A 165 -8.71 5.51 -6.56
N ILE A 166 -8.11 6.54 -5.99
CA ILE A 166 -8.26 7.93 -6.47
C ILE A 166 -7.78 8.05 -7.92
N LEU A 167 -6.66 7.41 -8.25
CA LEU A 167 -6.13 7.40 -9.61
C LEU A 167 -7.09 6.73 -10.61
N ILE A 168 -7.71 5.60 -10.23
CA ILE A 168 -8.73 4.94 -11.06
C ILE A 168 -9.90 5.88 -11.33
N VAL A 169 -10.41 6.56 -10.31
CA VAL A 169 -11.52 7.53 -10.46
C VAL A 169 -11.11 8.66 -11.41
N ALA A 170 -9.90 9.21 -11.27
CA ALA A 170 -9.40 10.24 -12.18
C ALA A 170 -9.31 9.77 -13.63
N VAL A 171 -8.85 8.54 -13.88
CA VAL A 171 -8.79 7.95 -15.22
C VAL A 171 -10.18 7.77 -15.82
N VAL A 172 -11.16 7.32 -15.04
CA VAL A 172 -12.55 7.18 -15.51
C VAL A 172 -13.10 8.55 -15.95
N VAL A 173 -12.90 9.59 -15.15
CA VAL A 173 -13.32 10.96 -15.51
C VAL A 173 -12.62 11.45 -16.78
N LEU A 174 -11.32 11.22 -16.91
CA LEU A 174 -10.57 11.58 -18.12
C LEU A 174 -11.12 10.87 -19.37
N ILE A 175 -11.45 9.59 -19.27
CA ILE A 175 -12.06 8.83 -20.37
C ILE A 175 -13.43 9.42 -20.73
N CYS A 176 -14.29 9.74 -19.76
CA CYS A 176 -15.59 10.35 -20.01
C CYS A 176 -15.46 11.69 -20.75
N VAL A 177 -14.57 12.57 -20.28
CA VAL A 177 -14.32 13.88 -20.93
C VAL A 177 -13.76 13.70 -22.33
N TYR A 178 -12.84 12.74 -22.53
CA TYR A 178 -12.29 12.42 -23.84
C TYR A 178 -13.37 11.95 -24.81
N VAL A 179 -14.25 11.03 -24.39
CA VAL A 179 -15.36 10.54 -25.22
C VAL A 179 -16.31 11.68 -25.58
N ILE A 180 -16.73 12.50 -24.62
CA ILE A 180 -17.63 13.65 -24.88
C ILE A 180 -16.97 14.63 -25.85
N GLY A 181 -15.69 14.96 -25.66
CA GLY A 181 -14.94 15.84 -26.54
C GLY A 181 -14.83 15.31 -27.97
N CYS A 182 -14.48 14.02 -28.11
CA CYS A 182 -14.43 13.36 -29.43
C CYS A 182 -15.81 13.27 -30.09
N SER A 183 -16.86 12.98 -29.32
CA SER A 183 -18.25 12.95 -29.82
C SER A 183 -18.71 14.33 -30.29
N ALA A 184 -18.45 15.39 -29.53
CA ALA A 184 -18.79 16.76 -29.91
C ALA A 184 -18.04 17.20 -31.18
N LEU A 185 -16.74 16.88 -31.27
CA LEU A 185 -15.93 17.19 -32.46
C LEU A 185 -16.44 16.45 -33.69
N LYS A 186 -16.69 15.14 -33.59
CA LYS A 186 -17.25 14.35 -34.69
C LYS A 186 -18.62 14.85 -35.14
N ASN A 187 -19.45 15.29 -34.19
CA ASN A 187 -20.76 15.84 -34.52
C ASN A 187 -20.64 17.14 -35.34
N ALA A 188 -19.75 18.05 -34.93
CA ALA A 188 -19.50 19.30 -35.65
C ALA A 188 -18.95 19.06 -37.08
N GLU A 189 -18.02 18.13 -37.25
CA GLU A 189 -17.52 17.75 -38.59
C GLU A 189 -18.62 17.19 -39.49
N THR A 190 -19.53 16.38 -38.93
CA THR A 190 -20.65 15.79 -39.66
C THR A 190 -21.66 16.85 -40.10
N GLU A 191 -21.97 17.81 -39.24
CA GLU A 191 -22.84 18.95 -39.59
C GLU A 191 -22.25 19.81 -40.71
N ASP A 192 -20.94 20.09 -40.68
CA ASP A 192 -20.26 20.85 -41.73
C ASP A 192 -20.27 20.13 -43.08
N LEU A 193 -20.05 18.81 -43.09
CA LEU A 193 -20.15 17.99 -44.30
C LEU A 193 -21.58 17.98 -44.87
N PHE A 194 -22.60 17.83 -44.02
CA PHE A 194 -24.00 17.90 -44.43
C PHE A 194 -24.36 19.27 -45.00
N ARG A 195 -23.88 20.37 -44.38
CA ARG A 195 -24.08 21.73 -44.89
C ARG A 195 -23.51 21.92 -46.29
N ARG A 196 -22.27 21.46 -46.52
CA ARG A 196 -21.64 21.52 -47.86
C ARG A 196 -22.37 20.66 -48.88
N TYR A 197 -22.78 19.46 -48.51
CA TYR A 197 -23.55 18.57 -49.38
C TYR A 197 -24.86 19.23 -49.83
N LYS A 198 -25.59 19.86 -48.89
CA LYS A 198 -26.83 20.58 -49.19
C LYS A 198 -26.62 21.80 -50.09
N GLN A 199 -25.51 22.53 -49.94
CA GLN A 199 -25.17 23.67 -50.80
C GLN A 199 -24.76 23.26 -52.21
N GLY A 200 -24.09 22.11 -52.38
CA GLY A 200 -23.72 21.57 -53.69
C GLY A 200 -24.90 21.05 -54.51
N TRP A 201 -26.01 20.69 -53.86
CA TRP A 201 -27.24 20.18 -54.49
C TRP A 201 -28.18 21.27 -55.02
N VAL A 202 -27.94 22.55 -54.70
CA VAL A 202 -28.79 23.69 -55.06
C VAL A 202 -28.26 24.44 -56.31
N ARG A 203 -27.27 23.88 -57.00
CA ARG A 203 -26.76 24.38 -58.29
C ARG A 203 -26.87 23.27 -59.33
#